data_AF-A0A7C6R7N4-F1
#
_entry.id   AF-A0A7C6R7N4-F1
#
_cell.length_a   1.000
_cell.length_b   1.000
_cell.length_c   1.000
_cell.angle_alpha   90.00
_cell.angle_beta   90.00
_cell.angle_gamma   90.00
#
_symmetry.space_group_name_H-M   'P 1'
#
loop_
_entity.id
_entity.type
_entity.pdbx_description
1 polymer ?
#
loop_
_entity_poly.entity_id
_entity_poly.type
_entity_poly.pdbx_seq_one_letter_code
_entity_poly.pdbx_strand_id
1 'polypeptide(L)'
;MRIEQEAFGAESWSRQAMNKDLGSAQSHYLVLTADGSVQAFGGVLVPGEGADADILTIAVARTQRGHGWGRLLFRALVAEAEERGVRNVFLDVREDNVAARALYASEGFDVVNRRAGYYPSGAAALVMRRALRESAGPVGREVAEPASAVTSSVGEPLVLGIESSCDETGVGIVRGTTLLANVIASSMEEHARFGGVVPEVAARAHLEAIEPVLREAVRQAGIAVSDIDAVAVTAGPGLAGALMVGVGAAKGLAVALDKPLYGVNHLVGHVGADVLDRGEVTTPTIALLVSGGHTSLLLVRDLVADVRLLGETIDDAAGEAFDKTARLLGLPYPGGPHIQRMAQQGDPNAIRFPRGLSLPKDMAAHRYDFSFSGLKTAVARYVERAQAAGETVSVPDVAASFQEAVVDVLLTKALAACRDFEIPRLLLGGGVVANAALRAAAEQRCAAANVELRIPALSLCTDNGAMIAAIGAQLIMAGRPASGLGFAADSTLPVTSALVG
;
A
#
# COMPACT_ATOMS: atom_id res chain seq x y z
N MET A 1 -16.97 -14.92 -26.80
CA MET A 1 -16.73 -16.18 -26.05
C MET A 1 -16.16 -17.32 -26.88
N ARG A 2 -16.80 -17.79 -27.97
CA ARG A 2 -16.24 -18.93 -28.75
C ARG A 2 -14.80 -18.67 -29.24
N ILE A 3 -14.56 -17.53 -29.88
CA ILE A 3 -13.22 -17.14 -30.39
C ILE A 3 -12.21 -16.98 -29.24
N GLU A 4 -12.62 -16.39 -28.12
CA GLU A 4 -11.82 -16.19 -26.90
C GLU A 4 -11.31 -17.54 -26.35
N GLN A 5 -12.21 -18.52 -26.23
CA GLN A 5 -11.87 -19.87 -25.76
C GLN A 5 -10.96 -20.61 -26.75
N GLU A 6 -11.24 -20.52 -28.05
CA GLU A 6 -10.39 -21.10 -29.10
C GLU A 6 -8.99 -20.44 -29.15
N ALA A 7 -8.87 -19.18 -28.76
CA ALA A 7 -7.62 -18.43 -28.78
C ALA A 7 -6.74 -18.69 -27.55
N PHE A 8 -7.33 -18.72 -26.35
CA PHE A 8 -6.58 -18.68 -25.10
C PHE A 8 -6.79 -19.90 -24.19
N GLY A 9 -7.73 -20.80 -24.50
CA GLY A 9 -7.91 -22.05 -23.76
C GLY A 9 -8.18 -21.81 -22.27
N ALA A 10 -7.33 -22.39 -21.40
CA ALA A 10 -7.44 -22.23 -19.95
C ALA A 10 -7.20 -20.79 -19.46
N GLU A 11 -6.61 -19.93 -20.29
CA GLU A 11 -6.33 -18.52 -20.01
C GLU A 11 -7.40 -17.60 -20.57
N SER A 12 -8.47 -18.17 -21.16
CA SER A 12 -9.59 -17.40 -21.71
C SER A 12 -10.34 -16.66 -20.62
N TRP A 13 -10.79 -15.45 -20.91
CA TRP A 13 -11.66 -14.70 -20.02
C TRP A 13 -12.93 -15.49 -19.72
N SER A 14 -13.41 -15.42 -18.48
CA SER A 14 -14.73 -15.95 -18.15
C SER A 14 -15.82 -15.13 -18.85
N ARG A 15 -16.97 -15.74 -19.14
CA ARG A 15 -18.12 -15.02 -19.70
C ARG A 15 -18.54 -13.84 -18.83
N GLN A 16 -18.45 -14.00 -17.51
CA GLN A 16 -18.77 -12.95 -16.55
C GLN A 16 -17.79 -11.77 -16.65
N ALA A 17 -16.47 -12.04 -16.71
CA ALA A 17 -15.46 -10.99 -16.85
C ALA A 17 -15.62 -10.23 -18.17
N MET A 18 -15.82 -10.96 -19.28
CA MET A 18 -16.07 -10.35 -20.59
C MET A 18 -17.34 -9.49 -20.60
N ASN A 19 -18.43 -9.95 -20.01
CA ASN A 19 -19.66 -9.16 -19.93
C ASN A 19 -19.51 -7.92 -19.05
N LYS A 20 -18.76 -8.02 -17.95
CA LYS A 20 -18.47 -6.87 -17.07
C LYS A 20 -17.68 -5.81 -17.84
N ASP A 21 -16.67 -6.23 -18.59
CA ASP A 21 -15.83 -5.30 -19.35
C ASP A 21 -16.56 -4.71 -20.56
N LEU A 22 -17.33 -5.51 -21.31
CA LEU A 22 -18.19 -5.01 -22.38
C LEU A 22 -19.25 -3.99 -21.90
N GLY A 23 -19.63 -4.05 -20.63
CA GLY A 23 -20.54 -3.09 -20.00
C GLY A 23 -19.86 -1.84 -19.43
N SER A 24 -18.53 -1.78 -19.46
CA SER A 24 -17.75 -0.63 -18.99
C SER A 24 -17.84 0.52 -19.99
N ALA A 25 -18.09 1.73 -19.49
CA ALA A 25 -18.04 2.94 -20.32
C ALA A 25 -16.61 3.29 -20.80
N GLN A 26 -15.59 2.68 -20.19
CA GLN A 26 -14.18 2.91 -20.48
C GLN A 26 -13.59 1.86 -21.43
N SER A 27 -14.29 0.75 -21.68
CA SER A 27 -13.77 -0.33 -22.53
C SER A 27 -14.38 -0.25 -23.92
N HIS A 28 -13.53 -0.23 -24.93
CA HIS A 28 -13.93 -0.13 -26.33
C HIS A 28 -13.54 -1.40 -27.06
N TYR A 29 -14.54 -2.07 -27.63
CA TYR A 29 -14.34 -3.31 -28.37
C TYR A 29 -14.62 -3.11 -29.85
N LEU A 30 -13.68 -3.59 -30.65
CA LEU A 30 -13.81 -3.68 -32.09
C LEU A 30 -14.01 -5.13 -32.49
N VAL A 31 -14.89 -5.36 -33.45
CA VAL A 31 -15.17 -6.68 -34.01
C VAL A 31 -14.97 -6.64 -35.53
N LEU A 32 -14.33 -7.67 -36.06
CA LEU A 32 -14.29 -7.94 -37.49
C LEU A 32 -15.40 -8.95 -37.81
N THR A 33 -16.30 -8.59 -38.72
CA THR A 33 -17.41 -9.44 -39.14
C THR A 33 -17.27 -9.84 -40.60
N ALA A 34 -17.57 -11.10 -40.92
CA ALA A 34 -17.76 -11.60 -42.28
C ALA A 34 -19.04 -12.44 -42.33
N ASP A 35 -19.85 -12.24 -43.37
CA ASP A 35 -21.12 -12.96 -43.58
C ASP A 35 -22.04 -12.99 -42.34
N GLY A 36 -22.14 -11.86 -41.65
CA GLY A 36 -22.99 -11.72 -40.46
C GLY A 36 -22.45 -12.40 -39.19
N SER A 37 -21.20 -12.87 -39.19
CA SER A 37 -20.57 -13.55 -38.05
C SER A 37 -19.25 -12.91 -37.65
N VAL A 38 -19.00 -12.82 -36.34
CA VAL A 38 -17.73 -12.30 -35.79
C VAL A 38 -16.61 -13.28 -36.10
N GLN A 39 -15.53 -12.77 -36.69
CA GLN A 39 -14.33 -13.49 -37.10
C GLN A 39 -13.10 -13.12 -36.26
N ALA A 40 -13.04 -11.90 -35.75
CA ALA A 40 -12.04 -11.45 -34.80
C ALA A 40 -12.63 -10.38 -33.88
N PHE A 41 -12.05 -10.19 -32.71
CA PHE A 41 -12.40 -9.09 -31.83
C PHE A 41 -11.21 -8.70 -30.98
N GLY A 42 -11.21 -7.45 -30.51
CA GLY A 42 -10.25 -7.00 -29.53
C GLY A 42 -10.78 -5.81 -28.75
N GLY A 43 -10.18 -5.57 -27.58
CA GLY A 43 -10.62 -4.56 -26.64
C GLY A 43 -9.47 -3.66 -26.21
N VAL A 44 -9.78 -2.39 -26.00
CA VAL A 44 -8.90 -1.40 -25.39
C VAL A 44 -9.63 -0.73 -24.24
N LEU A 45 -9.00 -0.68 -23.07
CA LEU A 45 -9.47 0.10 -21.93
C LEU A 45 -8.90 1.51 -22.06
N VAL A 46 -9.78 2.51 -22.10
CA VAL A 46 -9.46 3.93 -22.16
C VAL A 46 -10.14 4.65 -20.99
N PRO A 47 -9.41 4.87 -19.88
CA PRO A 47 -9.99 5.49 -18.68
C PRO A 47 -10.47 6.93 -18.90
N GLY A 48 -9.86 7.65 -19.84
CA GLY A 48 -10.20 9.04 -20.21
C GLY A 48 -9.11 9.71 -21.05
N GLU A 49 -9.36 10.96 -21.47
CA GLU A 49 -8.40 11.76 -22.24
C GLU A 49 -7.12 12.03 -21.41
N GLY A 50 -5.95 11.87 -22.04
CA GLY A 50 -4.65 12.08 -21.39
C GLY A 50 -4.22 10.99 -20.42
N ALA A 51 -5.04 9.96 -20.18
CA ALA A 51 -4.66 8.76 -19.43
C ALA A 51 -3.79 7.81 -20.28
N ASP A 52 -3.41 6.68 -19.69
CA ASP A 52 -2.83 5.56 -20.43
C ASP A 52 -3.92 4.54 -20.75
N ALA A 53 -3.84 3.93 -21.93
CA ALA A 53 -4.76 2.89 -22.38
C ALA A 53 -4.13 1.51 -22.31
N ASP A 54 -4.93 0.47 -22.08
CA ASP A 54 -4.50 -0.93 -22.08
C ASP A 54 -5.19 -1.73 -23.17
N ILE A 55 -4.42 -2.36 -24.06
CA ILE A 55 -4.95 -3.38 -24.98
C ILE A 55 -5.22 -4.65 -24.15
N LEU A 56 -6.49 -4.99 -24.00
CA LEU A 56 -6.94 -6.05 -23.09
C LEU A 56 -6.83 -7.43 -23.73
N THR A 57 -7.34 -7.57 -24.95
CA THR A 57 -7.37 -8.83 -25.68
C THR A 57 -7.45 -8.58 -27.17
N ILE A 58 -6.82 -9.47 -27.96
CA ILE A 58 -6.95 -9.52 -29.41
C ILE A 58 -7.01 -10.99 -29.81
N ALA A 59 -8.16 -11.40 -30.34
CA ALA A 59 -8.40 -12.77 -30.73
C ALA A 59 -8.93 -12.85 -32.15
N VAL A 60 -8.32 -13.74 -32.94
CA VAL A 60 -8.73 -14.06 -34.32
C VAL A 60 -9.14 -15.53 -34.37
N ALA A 61 -10.32 -15.79 -34.94
CA ALA A 61 -10.83 -17.14 -35.17
C ALA A 61 -9.77 -18.00 -35.87
N ARG A 62 -9.64 -19.27 -35.46
CA ARG A 62 -8.54 -20.13 -35.91
C ARG A 62 -8.45 -20.25 -37.44
N THR A 63 -9.60 -20.30 -38.12
CA THR A 63 -9.71 -20.39 -39.59
C THR A 63 -9.32 -19.11 -40.32
N GLN A 64 -9.23 -17.98 -39.62
CA GLN A 64 -8.97 -16.65 -40.18
C GLN A 64 -7.56 -16.14 -39.85
N ARG A 65 -6.74 -16.91 -39.12
CA ARG A 65 -5.36 -16.54 -38.81
C ARG A 65 -4.50 -16.50 -40.08
N GLY A 66 -3.40 -15.74 -40.05
CA GLY A 66 -2.48 -15.60 -41.18
C GLY A 66 -2.89 -14.58 -42.25
N HIS A 67 -4.12 -14.03 -42.20
CA HIS A 67 -4.63 -13.04 -43.15
C HIS A 67 -4.38 -11.58 -42.74
N GLY A 68 -3.58 -11.34 -41.68
CA GLY A 68 -3.27 -10.00 -41.18
C GLY A 68 -4.35 -9.37 -40.27
N TRP A 69 -5.47 -10.05 -40.01
CA TRP A 69 -6.57 -9.51 -39.20
C TRP A 69 -6.17 -9.09 -37.78
N GLY A 70 -5.25 -9.80 -37.14
CA GLY A 70 -4.73 -9.40 -35.83
C GLY A 70 -4.00 -8.05 -35.85
N ARG A 71 -3.19 -7.80 -36.89
CA ARG A 71 -2.50 -6.52 -37.09
C ARG A 71 -3.49 -5.40 -37.38
N LEU A 72 -4.47 -5.66 -38.25
CA LEU A 72 -5.51 -4.68 -38.58
C LEU A 72 -6.29 -4.25 -37.33
N LEU A 73 -6.76 -5.23 -36.56
CA LEU A 73 -7.53 -4.99 -35.35
C LEU A 73 -6.69 -4.28 -34.28
N PHE A 74 -5.43 -4.70 -34.10
CA PHE A 74 -4.50 -4.02 -33.20
C PHE A 74 -4.31 -2.54 -33.55
N ARG A 75 -4.03 -2.22 -34.82
CA ARG A 75 -3.88 -0.84 -35.28
C ARG A 75 -5.15 -0.02 -35.08
N ALA A 76 -6.32 -0.63 -35.30
CA ALA A 76 -7.60 0.03 -35.07
C ALA A 76 -7.84 0.34 -33.57
N LEU A 77 -7.44 -0.56 -32.67
CA LEU A 77 -7.52 -0.32 -31.22
C LEU A 77 -6.53 0.76 -30.77
N VAL A 78 -5.33 0.80 -31.34
CA VAL A 78 -4.37 1.88 -31.09
C VAL A 78 -4.91 3.22 -31.61
N ALA A 79 -5.50 3.24 -32.80
CA ALA A 79 -6.14 4.44 -33.36
C ALA A 79 -7.33 4.91 -32.50
N GLU A 80 -8.16 4.00 -31.99
CA GLU A 80 -9.25 4.32 -31.05
C GLU A 80 -8.70 4.97 -29.76
N ALA A 81 -7.60 4.46 -29.24
CA ALA A 81 -6.88 5.06 -28.12
C ALA A 81 -6.31 6.45 -28.47
N GLU A 82 -5.70 6.61 -29.64
CA GLU A 82 -5.17 7.89 -30.15
C GLU A 82 -6.28 8.95 -30.28
N GLU A 83 -7.43 8.60 -30.87
CA GLU A 83 -8.58 9.48 -31.05
C GLU A 83 -9.18 9.95 -29.71
N ARG A 84 -9.09 9.10 -28.69
CA ARG A 84 -9.51 9.42 -27.32
C ARG A 84 -8.46 10.19 -26.52
N GLY A 85 -7.34 10.54 -27.16
CA GLY A 85 -6.34 11.45 -26.62
C GLY A 85 -5.46 10.86 -25.51
N VAL A 86 -5.28 9.55 -25.47
CA VAL A 86 -4.40 8.89 -24.49
C VAL A 86 -2.92 9.13 -24.80
N ARG A 87 -2.06 9.10 -23.78
CA ARG A 87 -0.62 9.40 -23.91
C ARG A 87 0.19 8.18 -24.30
N ASN A 88 -0.06 7.07 -23.61
CA ASN A 88 0.59 5.80 -23.87
C ASN A 88 -0.46 4.70 -24.07
N VAL A 89 -0.06 3.68 -24.82
CA VAL A 89 -0.79 2.41 -24.91
C VAL A 89 0.11 1.32 -24.35
N PHE A 90 -0.44 0.52 -23.44
CA PHE A 90 0.18 -0.64 -22.83
C PHE A 90 -0.48 -1.92 -23.31
N LEU A 91 0.28 -3.01 -23.24
CA LEU A 91 -0.22 -4.36 -23.42
C LEU A 91 0.65 -5.35 -22.64
N ASP A 92 0.05 -6.45 -22.23
CA ASP A 92 0.76 -7.62 -21.71
C ASP A 92 0.82 -8.70 -22.79
N VAL A 93 2.01 -9.20 -23.09
CA VAL A 93 2.22 -10.30 -24.03
C VAL A 93 3.02 -11.42 -23.38
N ARG A 94 2.61 -12.68 -23.60
CA ARG A 94 3.40 -13.84 -23.18
C ARG A 94 4.80 -13.76 -23.75
N GLU A 95 5.79 -14.03 -22.91
CA GLU A 95 7.21 -14.02 -23.31
C GLU A 95 7.50 -15.02 -24.44
N ASP A 96 6.80 -16.16 -24.47
CA ASP A 96 6.91 -17.20 -25.50
C ASP A 96 6.12 -16.91 -26.79
N ASN A 97 5.31 -15.85 -26.85
CA ASN A 97 4.53 -15.49 -28.04
C ASN A 97 5.34 -14.61 -29.01
N VAL A 98 6.31 -15.24 -29.68
CA VAL A 98 7.26 -14.59 -30.60
C VAL A 98 6.55 -13.80 -31.70
N ALA A 99 5.45 -14.33 -32.27
CA ALA A 99 4.72 -13.68 -33.35
C ALA A 99 4.03 -12.38 -32.89
N ALA A 100 3.38 -12.38 -31.73
CA ALA A 100 2.75 -11.18 -31.18
C ALA A 100 3.80 -10.13 -30.76
N ARG A 101 4.89 -10.58 -30.12
CA ARG A 101 6.01 -9.69 -29.75
C ARG A 101 6.62 -8.99 -30.97
N ALA A 102 6.86 -9.73 -32.06
CA ALA A 102 7.38 -9.16 -33.29
C ALA A 102 6.39 -8.18 -33.94
N LEU A 103 5.08 -8.48 -33.88
CA LEU A 103 4.03 -7.56 -34.32
C LEU A 103 4.07 -6.26 -33.50
N TYR A 104 4.01 -6.32 -32.17
CA TYR A 104 3.96 -5.13 -31.32
C TYR A 104 5.23 -4.28 -31.44
N ALA A 105 6.40 -4.90 -31.47
CA ALA A 105 7.67 -4.20 -31.72
C ALA A 105 7.67 -3.49 -33.08
N SER A 106 7.15 -4.13 -34.14
CA SER A 106 7.03 -3.50 -35.46
C SER A 106 6.05 -2.33 -35.52
N GLU A 107 5.19 -2.19 -34.50
CA GLU A 107 4.24 -1.11 -34.36
C GLU A 107 4.69 -0.06 -33.34
N GLY A 108 5.96 -0.09 -32.89
CA GLY A 108 6.56 0.91 -32.01
C GLY A 108 6.35 0.70 -30.51
N PHE A 109 6.08 -0.55 -30.09
CA PHE A 109 6.03 -0.89 -28.67
C PHE A 109 7.38 -1.40 -28.15
N ASP A 110 7.82 -0.86 -27.02
CA ASP A 110 9.03 -1.28 -26.30
C ASP A 110 8.68 -2.09 -25.06
N VAL A 111 9.54 -3.05 -24.68
CA VAL A 111 9.39 -3.78 -23.41
C VAL A 111 9.82 -2.88 -22.26
N VAL A 112 8.92 -2.64 -21.31
CA VAL A 112 9.17 -1.75 -20.15
C VAL A 112 9.22 -2.51 -18.82
N ASN A 113 8.64 -3.71 -18.75
CA ASN A 113 8.66 -4.54 -17.55
C ASN A 113 8.48 -6.04 -17.89
N ARG A 114 8.82 -6.93 -16.94
CA ARG A 114 8.63 -8.38 -17.02
C ARG A 114 8.00 -8.92 -15.74
N ARG A 115 6.84 -9.57 -15.85
CA ARG A 115 6.10 -10.20 -14.73
C ARG A 115 6.30 -11.71 -14.76
N ALA A 116 7.01 -12.26 -13.77
CA ALA A 116 7.19 -13.71 -13.65
C ALA A 116 5.91 -14.39 -13.14
N GLY A 117 5.57 -15.58 -13.69
CA GLY A 117 4.42 -16.36 -13.24
C GLY A 117 3.05 -15.70 -13.46
N TYR A 118 2.93 -14.77 -14.42
CA TYR A 118 1.72 -13.98 -14.64
C TYR A 118 0.55 -14.81 -15.17
N TYR A 119 0.82 -15.75 -16.08
CA TYR A 119 -0.22 -16.59 -16.66
C TYR A 119 -0.45 -17.85 -15.81
N PRO A 120 -1.68 -18.40 -15.76
CA PRO A 120 -1.98 -19.66 -15.04
C PRO A 120 -1.09 -20.85 -15.44
N SER A 121 -0.54 -20.84 -16.66
CA SER A 121 0.45 -21.81 -17.13
C SER A 121 1.86 -21.66 -16.50
N GLY A 122 2.10 -20.63 -15.69
CA GLY A 122 3.40 -20.28 -15.11
C GLY A 122 4.28 -19.42 -16.03
N ALA A 123 3.81 -19.10 -17.25
CA ALA A 123 4.56 -18.28 -18.20
C ALA A 123 4.67 -16.82 -17.74
N ALA A 124 5.78 -16.16 -18.09
CA ALA A 124 5.99 -14.74 -17.83
C ALA A 124 5.26 -13.86 -18.86
N ALA A 125 4.83 -12.67 -18.44
CA ALA A 125 4.37 -11.61 -19.31
C ALA A 125 5.43 -10.53 -19.47
N LEU A 126 5.59 -10.04 -20.70
CA LEU A 126 6.30 -8.81 -20.99
C LEU A 126 5.26 -7.69 -21.08
N VAL A 127 5.45 -6.65 -20.28
CA VAL A 127 4.66 -5.41 -20.38
C VAL A 127 5.32 -4.57 -21.46
N MET A 128 4.57 -4.25 -22.52
CA MET A 128 5.05 -3.42 -23.62
C MET A 128 4.30 -2.09 -23.67
N ARG A 129 5.01 -1.00 -24.00
CA ARG A 129 4.46 0.36 -24.07
C ARG A 129 4.77 1.00 -25.41
N ARG A 130 3.81 1.72 -25.99
CA ARG A 130 4.04 2.72 -27.05
C ARG A 130 3.55 4.09 -26.60
N ALA A 131 4.37 5.11 -26.77
CA ALA A 131 3.93 6.49 -26.66
C ALA A 131 3.21 6.90 -27.96
N LEU A 132 2.01 7.46 -27.84
CA LEU A 132 1.23 7.93 -29.00
C LEU A 132 1.40 9.42 -29.24
N ARG A 133 1.69 10.17 -28.18
CA ARG A 133 2.09 11.56 -28.24
C ARG A 133 3.53 11.65 -27.75
N GLU A 134 4.44 11.99 -28.64
CA GLU A 134 5.78 12.42 -28.22
C GLU A 134 5.62 13.66 -27.33
N SER A 135 6.39 13.71 -26.25
CA SER A 135 6.63 14.94 -25.52
C SER A 135 7.21 15.96 -26.49
N ALA A 136 6.37 16.81 -27.07
CA ALA A 136 6.81 17.91 -27.89
C ALA A 136 7.66 18.84 -27.00
N GLY A 137 8.97 18.87 -27.27
CA GLY A 137 9.80 20.02 -26.94
C GLY A 137 9.19 21.29 -27.56
N PRO A 138 9.50 22.48 -27.00
CA PRO A 138 8.68 23.66 -27.22
C PRO A 138 8.87 24.20 -28.64
N VAL A 139 7.77 24.28 -29.40
CA VAL A 139 7.68 25.17 -30.57
C VAL A 139 6.45 26.04 -30.36
N GLY A 140 6.69 27.33 -30.29
CA GLY A 140 5.77 28.32 -29.76
C GLY A 140 4.47 28.47 -30.54
N ARG A 141 3.39 28.57 -29.77
CA ARG A 141 2.27 29.46 -30.05
C ARG A 141 1.74 29.95 -28.71
N GLU A 142 1.78 31.27 -28.55
CA GLU A 142 1.35 32.03 -27.37
C GLU A 142 -0.03 31.58 -26.89
N VAL A 143 -0.05 30.87 -25.77
CA VAL A 143 -1.17 30.82 -24.84
C VAL A 143 -0.54 30.92 -23.45
N ALA A 144 -1.01 31.88 -22.66
CA ALA A 144 -0.41 32.31 -21.41
C ALA A 144 -0.01 31.15 -20.49
N GLU A 145 1.23 31.17 -20.01
CA GLU A 145 1.80 30.22 -19.06
C GLU A 145 0.98 30.14 -17.76
N PRO A 146 0.67 28.95 -17.24
CA PRO A 146 0.59 28.76 -15.80
C PRO A 146 1.99 28.45 -15.25
N ALA A 147 2.29 29.18 -14.18
CA ALA A 147 3.46 29.18 -13.31
C ALA A 147 4.50 28.06 -13.45
N SER A 148 5.73 28.53 -13.67
CA SER A 148 7.03 27.92 -13.44
C SER A 148 7.07 26.75 -12.45
N ALA A 149 7.90 25.76 -12.79
CA ALA A 149 8.63 24.95 -11.82
C ALA A 149 9.19 25.87 -10.71
N VAL A 150 8.67 25.71 -9.50
CA VAL A 150 9.17 26.39 -8.31
C VAL A 150 10.54 25.79 -8.01
N THR A 151 11.56 26.38 -8.61
CA THR A 151 12.88 26.49 -7.97
C THR A 151 12.84 27.78 -7.17
N SER A 152 12.30 27.71 -5.94
CA SER A 152 12.44 28.79 -4.97
C SER A 152 13.57 28.43 -4.01
N SER A 153 14.62 29.24 -4.01
CA SER A 153 15.34 29.54 -2.77
C SER A 153 14.53 30.67 -2.10
N VAL A 154 14.10 30.66 -0.84
CA VAL A 154 14.60 30.01 0.38
C VAL A 154 13.41 29.79 1.32
N GLY A 155 12.99 28.54 1.53
CA GLY A 155 11.99 28.15 2.52
C GLY A 155 11.75 26.64 2.45
N GLU A 156 11.65 25.98 3.59
CA GLU A 156 11.27 24.57 3.64
C GLU A 156 9.84 24.37 3.11
N PRO A 157 9.56 23.28 2.35
CA PRO A 157 8.28 23.08 1.69
C PRO A 157 7.14 22.91 2.70
N LEU A 158 6.02 23.61 2.47
CA LEU A 158 4.80 23.47 3.24
C LEU A 158 3.89 22.41 2.62
N VAL A 159 3.81 21.24 3.24
CA VAL A 159 3.11 20.06 2.69
C VAL A 159 1.92 19.69 3.57
N LEU A 160 0.78 19.47 2.92
CA LEU A 160 -0.42 18.87 3.54
C LEU A 160 -0.46 17.37 3.21
N GLY A 161 -0.50 16.51 4.22
CA GLY A 161 -0.58 15.06 4.09
C GLY A 161 -1.96 14.52 4.50
N ILE A 162 -2.50 13.59 3.72
CA ILE A 162 -3.78 12.91 3.96
C ILE A 162 -3.53 11.42 4.18
N GLU A 163 -4.02 10.88 5.29
CA GLU A 163 -4.01 9.45 5.64
C GLU A 163 -5.45 8.95 5.80
N SER A 164 -5.79 7.86 5.11
CA SER A 164 -7.12 7.24 5.12
C SER A 164 -7.05 5.76 4.71
N SER A 165 -6.01 5.04 5.11
CA SER A 165 -5.77 3.65 4.71
C SER A 165 -6.57 2.63 5.51
N CYS A 166 -6.91 2.92 6.77
CA CYS A 166 -7.62 2.00 7.67
C CYS A 166 -8.85 2.64 8.33
N ASP A 167 -8.77 3.01 9.61
CA ASP A 167 -9.91 3.54 10.39
C ASP A 167 -9.67 4.95 10.97
N GLU A 168 -8.47 5.50 10.79
CA GLU A 168 -8.13 6.90 11.06
C GLU A 168 -8.19 7.77 9.80
N THR A 169 -8.94 8.87 9.88
CA THR A 169 -8.86 9.98 8.92
C THR A 169 -7.88 11.01 9.48
N GLY A 170 -6.69 11.09 8.89
CA GLY A 170 -5.64 11.99 9.34
C GLY A 170 -5.34 13.09 8.32
N VAL A 171 -5.25 14.33 8.78
CA VAL A 171 -4.61 15.42 8.01
C VAL A 171 -3.49 16.04 8.83
N GLY A 172 -2.29 16.01 8.26
CA GLY A 172 -1.10 16.64 8.84
C GLY A 172 -0.58 17.75 7.95
N ILE A 173 0.04 18.76 8.55
CA ILE A 173 0.69 19.86 7.83
C ILE A 173 2.08 20.02 8.39
N VAL A 174 3.08 19.97 7.52
CA VAL A 174 4.50 20.11 7.90
C VAL A 174 5.15 21.21 7.06
N ARG A 175 6.14 21.89 7.65
CA ARG A 175 7.08 22.75 6.94
C ARG A 175 8.46 22.11 7.02
N GLY A 176 8.91 21.51 5.92
CA GLY A 176 10.12 20.68 5.89
C GLY A 176 10.04 19.52 6.87
N THR A 177 10.68 19.68 8.02
CA THR A 177 10.73 18.69 9.10
C THR A 177 9.92 19.10 10.34
N THR A 178 9.34 20.31 10.32
CA THR A 178 8.57 20.87 11.43
C THR A 178 7.09 20.54 11.29
N LEU A 179 6.50 19.90 12.30
CA LEU A 179 5.06 19.66 12.37
C LEU A 179 4.30 20.93 12.77
N LEU A 180 3.32 21.34 11.97
CA LEU A 180 2.47 22.51 12.24
C LEU A 180 1.06 22.12 12.73
N ALA A 181 0.50 21.05 12.18
CA ALA A 181 -0.78 20.51 12.61
C ALA A 181 -0.84 19.00 12.37
N ASN A 182 -1.56 18.29 13.23
CA ASN A 182 -1.89 16.88 13.05
C ASN A 182 -3.27 16.61 13.66
N VAL A 183 -4.27 16.45 12.79
CA VAL A 183 -5.66 16.25 13.21
C VAL A 183 -6.10 14.86 12.77
N ILE A 184 -6.69 14.12 13.70
CA ILE A 184 -7.10 12.73 13.50
C ILE A 184 -8.55 12.59 13.94
N ALA A 185 -9.39 12.01 13.06
CA ALA A 185 -10.70 11.49 13.42
C ALA A 185 -10.66 9.96 13.31
N SER A 186 -10.88 9.26 14.43
CA SER A 186 -10.90 7.80 14.46
C SER A 186 -12.32 7.27 14.42
N SER A 187 -12.57 6.29 13.54
CA SER A 187 -13.84 5.56 13.44
C SER A 187 -13.86 4.28 14.30
N MET A 188 -12.86 4.08 15.17
CA MET A 188 -12.67 2.86 15.94
C MET A 188 -13.90 2.44 16.79
N GLU A 189 -14.65 3.41 17.33
CA GLU A 189 -15.88 3.15 18.08
C GLU A 189 -16.99 2.52 17.21
N GLU A 190 -17.07 2.90 15.94
CA GLU A 190 -18.06 2.37 14.99
C GLU A 190 -17.82 0.88 14.67
N HIS A 191 -16.55 0.46 14.75
CA HIS A 191 -16.09 -0.91 14.53
C HIS A 191 -16.23 -1.80 15.76
N ALA A 192 -16.30 -1.22 16.96
CA ALA A 192 -16.29 -1.96 18.24
C ALA A 192 -17.41 -3.01 18.33
N ARG A 193 -18.61 -2.72 17.82
CA ARG A 193 -19.74 -3.67 17.81
C ARG A 193 -19.51 -4.90 16.92
N PHE A 194 -18.60 -4.81 15.96
CA PHE A 194 -18.25 -5.92 15.05
C PHE A 194 -17.02 -6.69 15.54
N GLY A 195 -16.25 -6.09 16.45
CA GLY A 195 -15.02 -6.67 17.00
C GLY A 195 -13.88 -6.72 15.98
N GLY A 196 -13.83 -5.73 15.09
CA GLY A 196 -12.83 -5.54 14.03
C GLY A 196 -13.29 -4.52 13.00
N VAL A 197 -12.35 -4.00 12.21
CA VAL A 197 -12.62 -2.97 11.19
C VAL A 197 -13.51 -3.52 10.07
N VAL A 198 -14.60 -2.80 9.78
CA VAL A 198 -15.52 -3.11 8.67
C VAL A 198 -15.22 -2.16 7.50
N PRO A 199 -14.74 -2.65 6.33
CA PRO A 199 -14.25 -1.79 5.26
C PRO A 199 -15.22 -0.73 4.75
N GLU A 200 -16.51 -1.08 4.60
CA GLU A 200 -17.54 -0.14 4.15
C GLU A 200 -17.85 0.95 5.19
N VAL A 201 -17.79 0.61 6.49
CA VAL A 201 -18.00 1.58 7.57
C VAL A 201 -16.84 2.57 7.61
N ALA A 202 -15.60 2.06 7.51
CA ALA A 202 -14.40 2.89 7.46
C ALA A 202 -14.44 3.87 6.27
N ALA A 203 -14.76 3.39 5.05
CA ALA A 203 -14.87 4.23 3.86
C ALA A 203 -15.89 5.37 4.04
N ARG A 204 -17.05 5.11 4.64
CA ARG A 204 -18.06 6.15 4.92
C ARG A 204 -17.59 7.14 5.98
N ALA A 205 -16.98 6.65 7.05
CA ALA A 205 -16.44 7.51 8.09
C ALA A 205 -15.37 8.48 7.54
N HIS A 206 -14.48 8.01 6.64
CA HIS A 206 -13.53 8.90 5.96
C HIS A 206 -14.23 9.97 5.13
N LEU A 207 -15.30 9.60 4.40
CA LEU A 207 -16.04 10.55 3.56
C LEU A 207 -16.68 11.67 4.39
N GLU A 208 -17.20 11.32 5.58
CA GLU A 208 -17.80 12.27 6.52
C GLU A 208 -16.74 13.12 7.24
N ALA A 209 -15.58 12.54 7.55
CA ALA A 209 -14.55 13.18 8.37
C ALA A 209 -13.54 14.03 7.58
N ILE A 210 -13.29 13.74 6.29
CA ILE A 210 -12.17 14.35 5.55
C ILE A 210 -12.24 15.87 5.48
N GLU A 211 -13.41 16.44 5.23
CA GLU A 211 -13.58 17.91 5.16
C GLU A 211 -13.41 18.57 6.54
N PRO A 212 -14.12 18.13 7.62
CA PRO A 212 -13.90 18.67 8.96
C PRO A 212 -12.44 18.59 9.43
N VAL A 213 -11.78 17.44 9.22
CA VAL A 213 -10.39 17.21 9.64
C VAL A 213 -9.43 18.13 8.87
N LEU A 214 -9.63 18.30 7.55
CA LEU A 214 -8.83 19.20 6.74
C LEU A 214 -8.98 20.66 7.21
N ARG A 215 -10.21 21.12 7.41
CA ARG A 215 -10.49 22.50 7.87
C ARG A 215 -9.84 22.78 9.22
N GLU A 216 -9.93 21.82 10.14
CA GLU A 216 -9.32 21.93 11.46
C GLU A 216 -7.79 21.92 11.38
N ALA A 217 -7.19 21.09 10.53
CA ALA A 217 -5.73 21.05 10.35
C ALA A 217 -5.20 22.38 9.82
N VAL A 218 -5.83 22.95 8.78
CA VAL A 218 -5.49 24.27 8.23
C VAL A 218 -5.62 25.35 9.30
N ARG A 219 -6.69 25.32 10.10
CA ARG A 219 -6.91 26.25 11.22
C ARG A 219 -5.83 26.13 12.29
N GLN A 220 -5.46 24.92 12.69
CA GLN A 220 -4.42 24.68 13.71
C GLN A 220 -3.03 25.11 13.22
N ALA A 221 -2.72 24.88 11.93
CA ALA A 221 -1.46 25.31 11.32
C ALA A 221 -1.36 26.84 11.16
N GLY A 222 -2.48 27.56 11.23
CA GLY A 222 -2.52 29.01 11.11
C GLY A 222 -2.19 29.50 9.70
N ILE A 223 -2.54 28.72 8.68
CA ILE A 223 -2.27 29.02 7.26
C ILE A 223 -3.57 29.20 6.47
N ALA A 224 -3.49 29.82 5.29
CA ALA A 224 -4.52 29.63 4.27
C ALA A 224 -4.25 28.33 3.52
N VAL A 225 -5.31 27.63 3.08
CA VAL A 225 -5.15 26.37 2.32
C VAL A 225 -4.38 26.59 1.01
N SER A 226 -4.45 27.79 0.43
CA SER A 226 -3.69 28.18 -0.77
C SER A 226 -2.18 28.32 -0.53
N ASP A 227 -1.75 28.43 0.73
CA ASP A 227 -0.34 28.60 1.08
C ASP A 227 0.45 27.30 0.94
N ILE A 228 -0.22 26.15 0.85
CA ILE A 228 0.47 24.86 0.71
C ILE A 228 1.24 24.82 -0.61
N ASP A 229 2.42 24.22 -0.56
CA ASP A 229 3.28 24.01 -1.72
C ASP A 229 2.95 22.68 -2.43
N ALA A 230 2.46 21.69 -1.68
CA ALA A 230 2.10 20.38 -2.21
C ALA A 230 1.06 19.64 -1.35
N VAL A 231 0.39 18.69 -1.98
CA VAL A 231 -0.47 17.71 -1.31
C VAL A 231 0.20 16.33 -1.38
N ALA A 232 0.28 15.65 -0.25
CA ALA A 232 0.71 14.26 -0.14
C ALA A 232 -0.46 13.40 0.34
N VAL A 233 -0.57 12.16 -0.15
CA VAL A 233 -1.66 11.26 0.23
C VAL A 233 -1.20 9.82 0.25
N THR A 234 -1.70 9.05 1.21
CA THR A 234 -1.52 7.60 1.23
C THR A 234 -2.17 6.96 0.02
N ALA A 235 -1.35 6.38 -0.86
CA ALA A 235 -1.81 5.65 -2.05
C ALA A 235 -1.96 4.13 -1.77
N GLY A 236 -1.34 3.64 -0.70
CA GLY A 236 -1.41 2.26 -0.26
C GLY A 236 -0.19 1.82 0.56
N PRO A 237 -0.15 0.58 1.07
CA PRO A 237 -1.27 -0.37 1.11
C PRO A 237 -2.38 0.08 2.08
N GLY A 238 -3.53 -0.61 2.05
CA GLY A 238 -4.68 -0.26 2.89
C GLY A 238 -6.02 -0.75 2.33
N LEU A 239 -7.12 -0.42 3.02
CA LEU A 239 -8.47 -0.76 2.59
C LEU A 239 -8.83 0.06 1.34
N ALA A 240 -9.12 -0.61 0.22
CA ALA A 240 -9.34 0.05 -1.07
C ALA A 240 -10.41 1.16 -1.01
N GLY A 241 -11.55 0.89 -0.35
CA GLY A 241 -12.63 1.87 -0.14
C GLY A 241 -12.17 3.12 0.60
N ALA A 242 -11.38 2.93 1.66
CA ALA A 242 -10.84 3.99 2.49
C ALA A 242 -9.79 4.82 1.73
N LEU A 243 -8.83 4.16 1.07
CA LEU A 243 -7.80 4.80 0.26
C LEU A 243 -8.39 5.67 -0.86
N MET A 244 -9.45 5.20 -1.52
CA MET A 244 -10.12 5.96 -2.58
C MET A 244 -10.66 7.31 -2.10
N VAL A 245 -11.13 7.41 -0.84
CA VAL A 245 -11.61 8.67 -0.27
C VAL A 245 -10.47 9.67 -0.14
N GLY A 246 -9.38 9.29 0.50
CA GLY A 246 -8.20 10.16 0.67
C GLY A 246 -7.59 10.55 -0.67
N VAL A 247 -7.36 9.57 -1.56
CA VAL A 247 -6.80 9.82 -2.91
C VAL A 247 -7.71 10.74 -3.72
N GLY A 248 -9.03 10.55 -3.66
CA GLY A 248 -10.00 11.41 -4.33
C GLY A 248 -9.98 12.84 -3.79
N ALA A 249 -9.98 13.01 -2.47
CA ALA A 249 -9.88 14.31 -1.80
C ALA A 249 -8.57 15.04 -2.15
N ALA A 250 -7.45 14.33 -2.09
CA ALA A 250 -6.13 14.88 -2.40
C ALA A 250 -6.02 15.34 -3.86
N LYS A 251 -6.53 14.54 -4.81
CA LYS A 251 -6.59 14.92 -6.23
C LYS A 251 -7.48 16.15 -6.44
N GLY A 252 -8.66 16.17 -5.84
CA GLY A 252 -9.56 17.33 -5.91
C GLY A 252 -8.91 18.60 -5.38
N LEU A 253 -8.22 18.52 -4.24
CA LEU A 253 -7.50 19.62 -3.62
C LEU A 253 -6.34 20.11 -4.50
N ALA A 254 -5.51 19.19 -4.99
CA ALA A 254 -4.37 19.50 -5.85
C ALA A 254 -4.81 20.21 -7.14
N VAL A 255 -5.89 19.74 -7.79
CA VAL A 255 -6.45 20.38 -8.98
C VAL A 255 -7.03 21.76 -8.68
N ALA A 256 -7.79 21.89 -7.59
CA ALA A 256 -8.41 23.15 -7.22
C ALA A 256 -7.41 24.25 -6.86
N LEU A 257 -6.25 23.88 -6.31
CA LEU A 257 -5.20 24.80 -5.87
C LEU A 257 -4.06 24.97 -6.89
N ASP A 258 -4.07 24.20 -7.98
CA ASP A 258 -2.97 24.09 -8.94
C ASP A 258 -1.64 23.77 -8.24
N LYS A 259 -1.64 22.71 -7.42
CA LYS A 259 -0.49 22.28 -6.61
C LYS A 259 -0.05 20.85 -6.96
N PRO A 260 1.26 20.54 -6.86
CA PRO A 260 1.77 19.19 -7.06
C PRO A 260 1.17 18.20 -6.05
N LEU A 261 0.96 16.96 -6.52
CA LEU A 261 0.41 15.84 -5.76
C LEU A 261 1.43 14.70 -5.68
N TYR A 262 1.61 14.18 -4.47
CA TYR A 262 2.48 13.06 -4.15
C TYR A 262 1.67 11.89 -3.59
N GLY A 263 1.64 10.78 -4.31
CA GLY A 263 1.15 9.50 -3.80
C GLY A 263 2.25 8.82 -2.97
N VAL A 264 1.95 8.49 -1.73
CA VAL A 264 2.92 8.01 -0.73
C VAL A 264 2.60 6.58 -0.30
N ASN A 265 3.63 5.76 -0.12
CA ASN A 265 3.50 4.45 0.50
C ASN A 265 3.32 4.59 2.04
N HIS A 266 2.21 4.07 2.56
CA HIS A 266 1.81 4.08 3.97
C HIS A 266 2.90 3.56 4.91
N LEU A 267 3.52 2.42 4.56
CA LEU A 267 4.54 1.79 5.41
C LEU A 267 5.78 2.69 5.53
N VAL A 268 6.16 3.38 4.44
CA VAL A 268 7.26 4.35 4.49
C VAL A 268 6.88 5.58 5.30
N GLY A 269 5.60 5.96 5.30
CA GLY A 269 5.03 6.97 6.20
C GLY A 269 5.41 6.72 7.66
N HIS A 270 5.18 5.52 8.18
CA HIS A 270 5.55 5.17 9.57
C HIS A 270 7.05 5.32 9.87
N VAL A 271 7.92 5.05 8.89
CA VAL A 271 9.37 5.30 9.04
C VAL A 271 9.66 6.80 9.05
N GLY A 272 9.01 7.55 8.16
CA GLY A 272 9.12 9.00 8.05
C GLY A 272 8.65 9.78 9.26
N ALA A 273 7.85 9.17 10.15
CA ALA A 273 7.43 9.80 11.40
C ALA A 273 8.61 10.23 12.30
N ASP A 274 9.76 9.51 12.27
CA ASP A 274 10.97 9.86 13.05
C ASP A 274 11.61 11.17 12.57
N VAL A 275 11.38 11.57 11.30
CA VAL A 275 11.82 12.88 10.77
C VAL A 275 11.19 14.03 11.57
N LEU A 276 9.93 13.91 11.97
CA LEU A 276 9.23 14.97 12.70
C LEU A 276 9.67 15.10 14.15
N ASP A 277 10.28 14.06 14.72
CA ASP A 277 10.79 14.07 16.09
C ASP A 277 12.25 14.53 16.14
N ARG A 278 13.06 14.16 15.13
CA ARG A 278 14.53 14.33 15.15
C ARG A 278 15.10 15.19 14.03
N GLY A 279 14.29 15.62 13.07
CA GLY A 279 14.70 16.36 11.89
C GLY A 279 15.23 15.48 10.74
N GLU A 280 15.72 14.27 11.02
CA GLU A 280 16.18 13.33 10.00
C GLU A 280 16.03 11.87 10.46
N VAL A 281 15.85 10.97 9.48
CA VAL A 281 15.98 9.52 9.70
C VAL A 281 17.40 9.11 9.37
N THR A 282 18.12 8.53 10.33
CA THR A 282 19.48 8.06 10.07
C THR A 282 19.46 6.69 9.38
N THR A 283 19.83 6.65 8.11
CA THR A 283 19.90 5.42 7.29
C THR A 283 21.35 4.90 7.15
N PRO A 284 21.57 3.58 6.92
CA PRO A 284 20.56 2.52 6.86
C PRO A 284 19.95 2.22 8.23
N THR A 285 18.67 1.82 8.27
CA THR A 285 17.98 1.37 9.48
C THR A 285 17.12 0.15 9.17
N ILE A 286 16.97 -0.75 10.15
CA ILE A 286 15.92 -1.77 10.11
C ILE A 286 14.67 -1.14 10.75
N ALA A 287 13.53 -1.20 10.08
CA ALA A 287 12.27 -0.70 10.62
C ALA A 287 11.31 -1.87 10.87
N LEU A 288 10.90 -2.05 12.12
CA LEU A 288 9.83 -2.97 12.50
C LEU A 288 8.54 -2.15 12.66
N LEU A 289 7.59 -2.36 11.75
CA LEU A 289 6.30 -1.69 11.73
C LEU A 289 5.24 -2.65 12.23
N VAL A 290 4.57 -2.30 13.34
CA VAL A 290 3.60 -3.17 14.02
C VAL A 290 2.34 -2.37 14.35
N SER A 291 1.32 -2.46 13.50
CA SER A 291 0.02 -1.80 13.66
C SER A 291 -1.11 -2.82 13.82
N GLY A 292 -2.36 -2.35 13.77
CA GLY A 292 -3.55 -3.22 13.73
C GLY A 292 -3.53 -4.16 12.53
N GLY A 293 -3.28 -3.61 11.33
CA GLY A 293 -3.33 -4.32 10.05
C GLY A 293 -1.97 -4.69 9.45
N HIS A 294 -0.86 -4.17 9.99
CA HIS A 294 0.48 -4.42 9.44
C HIS A 294 1.41 -5.03 10.48
N THR A 295 2.21 -6.01 10.05
CA THR A 295 3.42 -6.41 10.76
C THR A 295 4.49 -6.68 9.71
N SER A 296 5.40 -5.73 9.55
CA SER A 296 6.37 -5.73 8.46
C SER A 296 7.75 -5.34 8.98
N LEU A 297 8.77 -5.97 8.42
CA LEU A 297 10.17 -5.69 8.69
C LEU A 297 10.82 -5.15 7.42
N LEU A 298 11.30 -3.90 7.48
CA LEU A 298 11.86 -3.19 6.34
C LEU A 298 13.36 -2.96 6.54
N LEU A 299 14.10 -3.01 5.43
CA LEU A 299 15.43 -2.47 5.30
C LEU A 299 15.32 -1.12 4.59
N VAL A 300 15.67 -0.04 5.29
CA VAL A 300 15.60 1.32 4.77
C VAL A 300 17.03 1.83 4.61
N ARG A 301 17.54 1.85 3.37
CA ARG A 301 18.85 2.45 3.07
C ARG A 301 18.74 3.90 2.66
N ASP A 302 17.62 4.25 2.05
CA ASP A 302 17.22 5.62 1.72
C ASP A 302 15.71 5.72 1.89
N LEU A 303 15.24 6.73 2.63
CA LEU A 303 13.84 6.88 3.00
C LEU A 303 12.92 7.06 1.79
N VAL A 304 13.42 7.65 0.69
CA VAL A 304 12.62 8.00 -0.49
C VAL A 304 12.98 7.20 -1.75
N ALA A 305 14.07 6.44 -1.73
CA ALA A 305 14.57 5.73 -2.91
C ALA A 305 14.91 4.24 -2.73
N ASP A 306 15.30 3.79 -1.53
CA ASP A 306 15.72 2.40 -1.29
C ASP A 306 15.12 1.88 0.02
N VAL A 307 13.88 1.43 -0.09
CA VAL A 307 13.16 0.71 0.95
C VAL A 307 12.84 -0.69 0.44
N ARG A 308 13.22 -1.70 1.22
CA ARG A 308 13.02 -3.10 0.87
C ARG A 308 12.27 -3.82 1.98
N LEU A 309 11.19 -4.50 1.63
CA LEU A 309 10.55 -5.49 2.50
C LEU A 309 11.49 -6.68 2.74
N LEU A 310 11.80 -6.96 4.00
CA LEU A 310 12.57 -8.14 4.42
C LEU A 310 11.65 -9.31 4.75
N GLY A 311 10.52 -9.03 5.39
CA GLY A 311 9.49 -10.00 5.74
C GLY A 311 8.24 -9.31 6.27
N GLU A 312 7.13 -10.01 6.24
CA GLU A 312 5.83 -9.54 6.70
C GLU A 312 5.05 -10.67 7.35
N THR A 313 3.91 -10.34 7.98
CA THR A 313 3.00 -11.39 8.42
C THR A 313 2.42 -12.14 7.22
N ILE A 314 2.42 -13.47 7.28
CA ILE A 314 1.75 -14.33 6.29
C ILE A 314 0.30 -14.64 6.68
N ASP A 315 -0.13 -14.20 7.87
CA ASP A 315 -1.48 -14.38 8.38
C ASP A 315 -1.99 -13.14 9.15
N ASP A 316 -2.34 -13.26 10.43
CA ASP A 316 -2.82 -12.17 11.26
C ASP A 316 -1.65 -11.20 11.52
N ALA A 317 -1.90 -9.89 11.48
CA ALA A 317 -0.97 -8.91 12.04
C ALA A 317 -0.91 -9.02 13.58
N ALA A 318 0.14 -8.50 14.21
CA ALA A 318 0.29 -8.57 15.66
C ALA A 318 -0.86 -7.83 16.39
N GLY A 319 -1.26 -6.64 15.92
CA GLY A 319 -2.39 -5.90 16.48
C GLY A 319 -3.70 -6.68 16.37
N GLU A 320 -3.98 -7.25 15.20
CA GLU A 320 -5.12 -8.15 14.99
C GLU A 320 -5.09 -9.39 15.92
N ALA A 321 -3.91 -9.95 16.18
CA ALA A 321 -3.74 -11.05 17.13
C ALA A 321 -4.08 -10.61 18.57
N PHE A 322 -3.70 -9.39 18.97
CA PHE A 322 -4.13 -8.80 20.25
C PHE A 322 -5.65 -8.66 20.32
N ASP A 323 -6.29 -8.14 19.28
CA ASP A 323 -7.74 -7.91 19.24
C ASP A 323 -8.53 -9.22 19.30
N LYS A 324 -8.13 -10.22 18.50
CA LYS A 324 -8.76 -11.54 18.51
C LYS A 324 -8.57 -12.26 19.84
N THR A 325 -7.40 -12.13 20.46
CA THR A 325 -7.13 -12.73 21.78
C THR A 325 -7.91 -12.04 22.88
N ALA A 326 -8.01 -10.71 22.86
CA ALA A 326 -8.84 -9.94 23.78
C ALA A 326 -10.30 -10.39 23.72
N ARG A 327 -10.86 -10.49 22.51
CA ARG A 327 -12.22 -10.99 22.29
C ARG A 327 -12.43 -12.38 22.87
N LEU A 328 -11.48 -13.28 22.68
CA LEU A 328 -11.53 -14.64 23.21
C LEU A 328 -11.57 -14.66 24.75
N LEU A 329 -10.86 -13.74 25.39
CA LEU A 329 -10.83 -13.58 26.85
C LEU A 329 -12.00 -12.74 27.40
N GLY A 330 -12.97 -12.35 26.56
CA GLY A 330 -14.08 -11.50 26.96
C GLY A 330 -13.69 -10.05 27.27
N LEU A 331 -12.55 -9.58 26.75
CA LEU A 331 -12.09 -8.21 26.89
C LEU A 331 -12.66 -7.31 25.77
N PRO A 332 -12.87 -6.01 26.03
CA PRO A 332 -13.33 -5.05 25.03
C PRO A 332 -12.37 -4.84 23.85
N TYR A 333 -12.92 -4.34 22.74
CA TYR A 333 -12.20 -3.83 21.57
C TYR A 333 -11.95 -2.32 21.69
N PRO A 334 -10.79 -1.77 21.27
CA PRO A 334 -9.60 -2.49 20.75
C PRO A 334 -8.90 -3.30 21.86
N GLY A 335 -8.42 -4.48 21.50
CA GLY A 335 -7.94 -5.48 22.45
C GLY A 335 -6.55 -5.21 23.01
N GLY A 336 -5.65 -4.62 22.23
CA GLY A 336 -4.27 -4.34 22.65
C GLY A 336 -4.13 -3.68 24.03
N PRO A 337 -4.79 -2.52 24.27
CA PRO A 337 -4.73 -1.84 25.56
C PRO A 337 -5.34 -2.64 26.72
N HIS A 338 -6.33 -3.49 26.46
CA HIS A 338 -6.95 -4.33 27.48
C HIS A 338 -6.07 -5.53 27.84
N ILE A 339 -5.46 -6.19 26.84
CA ILE A 339 -4.48 -7.25 27.05
C ILE A 339 -3.29 -6.72 27.85
N GLN A 340 -2.75 -5.54 27.53
CA GLN A 340 -1.66 -4.96 28.31
C GLN A 340 -2.01 -4.76 29.78
N ARG A 341 -3.21 -4.23 30.08
CA ARG A 341 -3.63 -4.02 31.47
C ARG A 341 -3.80 -5.32 32.26
N MET A 342 -4.26 -6.38 31.60
CA MET A 342 -4.38 -7.70 32.22
C MET A 342 -3.00 -8.36 32.39
N ALA A 343 -2.12 -8.23 31.39
CA ALA A 343 -0.77 -8.78 31.41
C ALA A 343 0.08 -8.25 32.57
N GLN A 344 -0.12 -7.00 33.00
CA GLN A 344 0.56 -6.42 34.17
C GLN A 344 0.29 -7.16 35.49
N GLN A 345 -0.78 -7.95 35.55
CA GLN A 345 -1.21 -8.68 36.74
C GLN A 345 -0.92 -10.18 36.65
N GLY A 346 -0.34 -10.65 35.53
CA GLY A 346 -0.07 -12.06 35.27
C GLY A 346 1.42 -12.38 35.22
N ASP A 347 1.74 -13.67 35.25
CA ASP A 347 3.08 -14.17 35.00
C ASP A 347 3.29 -14.47 33.50
N PRO A 348 4.24 -13.81 32.81
CA PRO A 348 4.54 -14.08 31.41
C PRO A 348 5.09 -15.50 31.14
N ASN A 349 5.49 -16.22 32.19
CA ASN A 349 6.00 -17.59 32.10
C ASN A 349 4.97 -18.66 32.51
N ALA A 350 3.78 -18.27 32.93
CA ALA A 350 2.74 -19.20 33.39
C ALA A 350 2.34 -20.21 32.31
N ILE A 351 2.27 -19.75 31.05
CA ILE A 351 1.81 -20.57 29.93
C ILE A 351 2.79 -20.48 28.77
N ARG A 352 3.33 -21.63 28.36
CA ARG A 352 4.25 -21.68 27.23
C ARG A 352 3.50 -21.69 25.89
N PHE A 353 3.20 -20.51 25.37
CA PHE A 353 2.63 -20.36 24.03
C PHE A 353 3.67 -20.49 22.90
N PRO A 354 3.28 -20.96 21.70
CA PRO A 354 4.19 -21.12 20.58
C PRO A 354 4.68 -19.78 20.04
N ARG A 355 5.93 -19.75 19.58
CA ARG A 355 6.51 -18.63 18.82
C ARG A 355 6.45 -19.01 17.33
N GLY A 356 5.55 -18.38 16.58
CA GLY A 356 5.31 -18.70 15.17
C GLY A 356 6.55 -18.50 14.30
N LEU A 357 6.73 -19.34 13.28
CA LEU A 357 7.83 -19.29 12.31
C LEU A 357 9.23 -19.13 12.94
N SER A 358 9.45 -19.76 14.09
CA SER A 358 10.69 -19.61 14.88
C SER A 358 11.51 -20.90 15.00
N LEU A 359 11.04 -22.03 14.44
CA LEU A 359 11.83 -23.27 14.41
C LEU A 359 12.92 -23.18 13.34
N PRO A 360 14.03 -23.96 13.43
CA PRO A 360 15.14 -23.89 12.46
C PRO A 360 14.71 -24.07 11.00
N LYS A 361 13.78 -25.00 10.73
CA LYS A 361 13.22 -25.23 9.40
C LYS A 361 12.39 -24.03 8.89
N ASP A 362 11.69 -23.35 9.80
CA ASP A 362 10.85 -22.21 9.45
C ASP A 362 11.75 -21.00 9.16
N MET A 363 12.77 -20.77 10.00
CA MET A 363 13.74 -19.68 9.83
C MET A 363 14.60 -19.80 8.56
N ALA A 364 14.66 -20.98 7.94
CA ALA A 364 15.32 -21.17 6.65
C ALA A 364 14.49 -20.62 5.48
N ALA A 365 13.16 -20.72 5.54
CA ALA A 365 12.25 -20.25 4.48
C ALA A 365 11.61 -18.89 4.79
N HIS A 366 11.40 -18.59 6.07
CA HIS A 366 10.62 -17.48 6.62
C HIS A 366 11.43 -16.73 7.67
N ARG A 367 12.68 -16.41 7.32
CA ARG A 367 13.65 -15.82 8.25
C ARG A 367 13.11 -14.59 8.96
N TYR A 368 12.44 -13.71 8.21
CA TYR A 368 11.92 -12.44 8.69
C TYR A 368 10.40 -12.35 8.69
N ASP A 369 9.69 -13.36 8.16
CA ASP A 369 8.23 -13.37 8.14
C ASP A 369 7.63 -13.69 9.51
N PHE A 370 6.40 -13.23 9.73
CA PHE A 370 5.66 -13.39 10.98
C PHE A 370 4.42 -14.27 10.80
N SER A 371 3.97 -14.91 11.88
CA SER A 371 2.71 -15.66 11.92
C SER A 371 2.19 -15.68 13.36
N PHE A 372 0.96 -15.20 13.54
CA PHE A 372 0.29 -15.11 14.83
C PHE A 372 -1.03 -15.88 14.87
N SER A 373 -1.56 -16.35 13.74
CA SER A 373 -2.80 -17.16 13.70
C SER A 373 -2.70 -18.46 14.53
N GLY A 374 -1.54 -19.11 14.50
CA GLY A 374 -1.25 -20.31 15.29
C GLY A 374 -1.19 -20.02 16.80
N LEU A 375 -0.69 -18.83 17.17
CA LEU A 375 -0.65 -18.37 18.56
C LEU A 375 -2.07 -18.15 19.10
N LYS A 376 -2.93 -17.45 18.36
CA LYS A 376 -4.36 -17.29 18.69
C LYS A 376 -5.04 -18.65 18.93
N THR A 377 -4.79 -19.61 18.04
CA THR A 377 -5.35 -20.96 18.14
C THR A 377 -4.85 -21.70 19.38
N ALA A 378 -3.57 -21.52 19.75
CA ALA A 378 -3.03 -22.09 20.97
C ALA A 378 -3.67 -21.50 22.24
N VAL A 379 -3.93 -20.18 22.26
CA VAL A 379 -4.67 -19.54 23.34
C VAL A 379 -6.09 -20.10 23.46
N ALA A 380 -6.82 -20.18 22.34
CA ALA A 380 -8.17 -20.74 22.31
C ALA A 380 -8.24 -22.14 22.91
N ARG A 381 -7.36 -23.04 22.44
CA ARG A 381 -7.28 -24.42 22.93
C ARG A 381 -6.91 -24.50 24.41
N TYR A 382 -6.05 -23.62 24.90
CA TYR A 382 -5.71 -23.57 26.32
C TYR A 382 -6.95 -23.23 27.16
N VAL A 383 -7.68 -22.19 26.77
CA VAL A 383 -8.90 -21.74 27.46
C VAL A 383 -9.99 -22.82 27.43
N GLU A 384 -10.26 -23.39 26.25
CA GLU A 384 -11.24 -24.47 26.07
C GLU A 384 -10.91 -25.70 26.94
N ARG A 385 -9.64 -26.11 26.98
CA ARG A 385 -9.21 -27.27 27.76
C ARG A 385 -9.36 -27.03 29.27
N ALA A 386 -8.96 -25.86 29.76
CA ALA A 386 -9.11 -25.51 31.17
C ALA A 386 -10.60 -25.46 31.58
N GLN A 387 -11.45 -24.85 30.74
CA GLN A 387 -12.91 -24.82 30.98
C GLN A 387 -13.52 -26.22 30.97
N ALA A 388 -13.14 -27.09 30.03
CA ALA A 388 -13.62 -28.47 29.97
C ALA A 388 -13.18 -29.30 31.19
N ALA A 389 -12.04 -28.96 31.80
CA ALA A 389 -11.56 -29.56 33.04
C ALA A 389 -12.21 -28.96 34.32
N GLY A 390 -13.08 -27.95 34.18
CA GLY A 390 -13.67 -27.23 35.32
C GLY A 390 -12.68 -26.30 36.04
N GLU A 391 -11.54 -25.99 35.42
CA GLU A 391 -10.52 -25.11 35.97
C GLU A 391 -10.88 -23.64 35.70
N THR A 392 -10.49 -22.75 36.62
CA THR A 392 -10.64 -21.30 36.41
C THR A 392 -9.47 -20.79 35.58
N VAL A 393 -9.76 -20.20 34.41
CA VAL A 393 -8.75 -19.59 33.55
C VAL A 393 -8.31 -18.25 34.13
N SER A 394 -7.02 -18.14 34.47
CA SER A 394 -6.40 -16.85 34.82
C SER A 394 -6.22 -16.00 33.57
N VAL A 395 -7.15 -15.06 33.34
CA VAL A 395 -7.05 -14.07 32.25
C VAL A 395 -5.74 -13.27 32.31
N PRO A 396 -5.25 -12.81 33.48
CA PRO A 396 -3.95 -12.14 33.58
C PRO A 396 -2.79 -12.98 33.06
N ASP A 397 -2.69 -14.26 33.46
CA ASP A 397 -1.58 -15.13 33.05
C ASP A 397 -1.63 -15.46 31.55
N VAL A 398 -2.83 -15.68 31.01
CA VAL A 398 -3.03 -15.86 29.57
C VAL A 398 -2.61 -14.61 28.81
N ALA A 399 -3.03 -13.42 29.26
CA ALA A 399 -2.67 -12.15 28.64
C ALA A 399 -1.17 -11.88 28.68
N ALA A 400 -0.52 -12.12 29.83
CA ALA A 400 0.91 -11.94 30.02
C ALA A 400 1.73 -12.91 29.15
N SER A 401 1.38 -14.19 29.18
CA SER A 401 2.06 -15.23 28.40
C SER A 401 1.88 -15.06 26.89
N PHE A 402 0.69 -14.62 26.46
CA PHE A 402 0.42 -14.29 25.05
C PHE A 402 1.23 -13.07 24.59
N GLN A 403 1.20 -11.99 25.37
CA GLN A 403 1.94 -10.77 25.07
C GLN A 403 3.45 -11.05 24.96
N GLU A 404 4.00 -11.82 25.89
CA GLU A 404 5.40 -12.23 25.85
C GLU A 404 5.72 -13.03 24.58
N ALA A 405 4.84 -13.94 24.15
CA ALA A 405 5.06 -14.69 22.91
C ALA A 405 5.07 -13.79 21.66
N VAL A 406 4.20 -12.78 21.59
CA VAL A 406 4.19 -11.81 20.47
C VAL A 406 5.46 -10.96 20.49
N VAL A 407 5.78 -10.34 21.62
CA VAL A 407 6.95 -9.47 21.79
C VAL A 407 8.25 -10.19 21.46
N ASP A 408 8.38 -11.44 21.91
CA ASP A 408 9.55 -12.28 21.69
C ASP A 408 9.81 -12.55 20.21
N VAL A 409 8.77 -12.92 19.43
CA VAL A 409 8.89 -13.15 17.99
C VAL A 409 9.29 -11.87 17.25
N LEU A 410 8.60 -10.76 17.56
CA LEU A 410 8.84 -9.46 16.93
C LEU A 410 10.31 -9.03 17.08
N LEU A 411 10.81 -9.00 18.31
CA LEU A 411 12.16 -8.52 18.60
C LEU A 411 13.24 -9.50 18.15
N THR A 412 13.00 -10.81 18.25
CA THR A 412 13.97 -11.82 17.79
C THR A 412 14.24 -11.68 16.29
N LYS A 413 13.19 -11.51 15.48
CA LYS A 413 13.32 -11.36 14.03
C LYS A 413 13.90 -9.99 13.64
N ALA A 414 13.50 -8.92 14.32
CA ALA A 414 14.05 -7.58 14.08
C ALA A 414 15.56 -7.50 14.40
N LEU A 415 15.99 -8.04 15.54
CA LEU A 415 17.42 -8.06 15.91
C LEU A 415 18.23 -9.04 15.06
N ALA A 416 17.63 -10.14 14.59
CA ALA A 416 18.24 -10.98 13.57
C ALA A 416 18.52 -10.19 12.29
N ALA A 417 17.57 -9.40 11.80
CA ALA A 417 17.80 -8.54 10.63
C ALA A 417 18.90 -7.50 10.90
N CYS A 418 18.90 -6.83 12.06
CA CYS A 418 19.97 -5.89 12.42
C CYS A 418 21.36 -6.55 12.33
N ARG A 419 21.50 -7.76 12.88
CA ARG A 419 22.75 -8.53 12.84
C ARG A 419 23.11 -8.97 11.42
N ASP A 420 22.17 -9.55 10.69
CA ASP A 420 22.43 -10.18 9.40
C ASP A 420 22.75 -9.17 8.29
N PHE A 421 22.23 -7.94 8.43
CA PHE A 421 22.54 -6.82 7.54
C PHE A 421 23.60 -5.85 8.10
N GLU A 422 24.16 -6.16 9.27
CA GLU A 422 25.17 -5.34 9.96
C GLU A 422 24.74 -3.88 10.20
N ILE A 423 23.45 -3.69 10.52
CA ILE A 423 22.85 -2.38 10.77
C ILE A 423 22.66 -2.21 12.29
N PRO A 424 23.34 -1.25 12.93
CA PRO A 424 23.30 -1.06 14.38
C PRO A 424 22.09 -0.22 14.83
N ARG A 425 20.97 -0.26 14.09
CA ARG A 425 19.79 0.59 14.33
C ARG A 425 18.49 -0.16 14.06
N LEU A 426 17.56 -0.03 15.01
CA LEU A 426 16.19 -0.52 14.90
C LEU A 426 15.21 0.64 15.13
N LEU A 427 14.43 0.99 14.12
CA LEU A 427 13.26 1.85 14.25
C LEU A 427 12.03 0.98 14.53
N LEU A 428 11.25 1.34 15.54
CA LEU A 428 10.03 0.64 15.93
C LEU A 428 8.85 1.61 15.81
N GLY A 429 7.91 1.30 14.91
CA GLY A 429 6.74 2.13 14.59
C GLY A 429 5.44 1.32 14.53
N GLY A 430 4.29 2.01 14.43
CA GLY A 430 2.96 1.41 14.39
C GLY A 430 2.23 1.43 15.74
N GLY A 431 0.90 1.24 15.72
CA GLY A 431 0.05 1.37 16.92
C GLY A 431 0.37 0.38 18.06
N VAL A 432 0.92 -0.80 17.76
CA VAL A 432 1.29 -1.80 18.79
C VAL A 432 2.49 -1.32 19.62
N VAL A 433 3.23 -0.30 19.18
CA VAL A 433 4.31 0.32 19.95
C VAL A 433 3.80 1.02 21.21
N ALA A 434 2.50 1.32 21.30
CA ALA A 434 1.85 1.71 22.55
C ALA A 434 1.98 0.64 23.65
N ASN A 435 2.32 -0.60 23.29
CA ASN A 435 2.57 -1.69 24.23
C ASN A 435 3.82 -1.44 25.10
N ALA A 436 3.61 -1.27 26.41
CA ALA A 436 4.72 -0.97 27.33
C ALA A 436 5.74 -2.12 27.46
N ALA A 437 5.28 -3.38 27.42
CA ALA A 437 6.17 -4.54 27.50
C ALA A 437 7.03 -4.67 26.24
N LEU A 438 6.47 -4.39 25.06
CA LEU A 438 7.22 -4.35 23.81
C LEU A 438 8.34 -3.31 23.89
N ARG A 439 8.05 -2.08 24.34
CA ARG A 439 9.07 -1.03 24.45
C ARG A 439 10.16 -1.39 25.46
N ALA A 440 9.79 -1.86 26.64
CA ALA A 440 10.76 -2.26 27.67
C ALA A 440 11.67 -3.42 27.20
N ALA A 441 11.09 -4.43 26.54
CA ALA A 441 11.85 -5.53 25.97
C ALA A 441 12.73 -5.07 24.80
N ALA A 442 12.26 -4.14 23.97
CA ALA A 442 13.03 -3.57 22.88
C ALA A 442 14.25 -2.82 23.42
N GLU A 443 14.07 -1.95 24.40
CA GLU A 443 15.16 -1.20 25.05
C GLU A 443 16.22 -2.15 25.60
N GLN A 444 15.81 -3.16 26.38
CA GLN A 444 16.72 -4.13 26.97
C GLN A 444 17.48 -4.94 25.89
N ARG A 445 16.76 -5.52 24.92
CA ARG A 445 17.35 -6.43 23.93
C ARG A 445 18.22 -5.68 22.91
N CYS A 446 17.84 -4.46 22.53
CA CYS A 446 18.65 -3.63 21.64
C CYS A 446 19.95 -3.19 22.33
N ALA A 447 19.88 -2.75 23.60
CA ALA A 447 21.07 -2.41 24.38
C ALA A 447 22.04 -3.60 24.50
N ALA A 448 21.52 -4.80 24.80
CA ALA A 448 22.32 -6.02 24.86
C ALA A 448 22.98 -6.40 23.52
N ALA A 449 22.37 -6.02 22.40
CA ALA A 449 22.85 -6.28 21.05
C ALA A 449 23.72 -5.16 20.47
N ASN A 450 23.96 -4.07 21.21
CA ASN A 450 24.57 -2.83 20.70
C ASN A 450 23.84 -2.25 19.47
N VAL A 451 22.50 -2.34 19.48
CA VAL A 451 21.61 -1.74 18.48
C VAL A 451 20.98 -0.50 19.10
N GLU A 452 21.05 0.64 18.40
CA GLU A 452 20.34 1.85 18.78
C GLU A 452 18.84 1.67 18.47
N LEU A 453 18.00 1.76 19.51
CA LEU A 453 16.56 1.73 19.37
C LEU A 453 16.02 3.13 19.11
N ARG A 454 15.16 3.27 18.10
CA ARG A 454 14.42 4.48 17.78
C ARG A 454 12.93 4.21 17.81
N ILE A 455 12.20 5.02 18.58
CA ILE A 455 10.75 5.02 18.65
C ILE A 455 10.32 6.47 18.47
N PRO A 456 9.57 6.82 17.41
CA PRO A 456 9.01 8.16 17.26
C PRO A 456 8.12 8.51 18.46
N ALA A 457 7.77 9.79 18.63
CA ALA A 457 6.77 10.18 19.61
C ALA A 457 5.51 9.31 19.48
N LEU A 458 4.97 8.81 20.59
CA LEU A 458 3.87 7.82 20.57
C LEU A 458 2.64 8.34 19.81
N SER A 459 2.40 9.66 19.84
CA SER A 459 1.34 10.34 19.07
C SER A 459 1.52 10.30 17.55
N LEU A 460 2.71 9.92 17.06
CA LEU A 460 3.05 9.76 15.65
C LEU A 460 3.20 8.29 15.23
N CYS A 461 3.07 7.35 16.19
CA CYS A 461 3.23 5.91 15.91
C CYS A 461 1.97 5.28 15.30
N THR A 462 0.78 5.78 15.64
CA THR A 462 -0.49 5.37 14.99
C THR A 462 -0.66 6.08 13.65
N ASP A 463 -1.62 5.64 12.84
CA ASP A 463 -1.87 6.20 11.52
C ASP A 463 -2.26 7.68 11.62
N ASN A 464 -1.58 8.54 10.88
CA ASN A 464 -1.79 9.99 10.93
C ASN A 464 -1.35 10.68 9.64
N GLY A 465 -1.94 11.84 9.34
CA GLY A 465 -1.58 12.60 8.13
C GLY A 465 -0.19 13.26 8.20
N ALA A 466 0.36 13.44 9.40
CA ALA A 466 1.67 14.07 9.58
C ALA A 466 2.81 13.22 9.02
N MET A 467 2.76 11.90 9.19
CA MET A 467 3.75 10.98 8.65
C MET A 467 3.77 11.00 7.10
N ILE A 468 2.61 11.20 6.48
CA ILE A 468 2.45 11.32 5.02
C ILE A 468 2.95 12.66 4.53
N ALA A 469 2.63 13.74 5.26
CA ALA A 469 3.13 15.08 4.97
C ALA A 469 4.67 15.12 5.05
N ALA A 470 5.25 14.46 6.06
CA ALA A 470 6.70 14.35 6.24
C ALA A 470 7.38 13.68 5.04
N ILE A 471 6.86 12.54 4.58
CA ILE A 471 7.40 11.89 3.37
C ILE A 471 7.23 12.76 2.14
N GLY A 472 6.08 13.44 1.98
CA GLY A 472 5.88 14.41 0.90
C GLY A 472 6.93 15.52 0.90
N ALA A 473 7.25 16.08 2.07
CA ALA A 473 8.30 17.08 2.22
C ALA A 473 9.69 16.53 1.88
N GLN A 474 10.02 15.32 2.35
CA GLN A 474 11.29 14.65 2.04
C GLN A 474 11.44 14.36 0.53
N LEU A 475 10.35 13.97 -0.14
CA LEU A 475 10.33 13.76 -1.60
C LEU A 475 10.64 15.05 -2.36
N ILE A 476 10.03 16.17 -1.96
CA ILE A 476 10.29 17.49 -2.55
C ILE A 476 11.73 17.93 -2.30
N MET A 477 12.21 17.80 -1.06
CA MET A 477 13.59 18.17 -0.69
C MET A 477 14.65 17.33 -1.41
N ALA A 478 14.32 16.07 -1.74
CA ALA A 478 15.15 15.19 -2.56
C ALA A 478 15.00 15.42 -4.08
N GLY A 479 14.22 16.42 -4.51
CA GLY A 479 14.01 16.75 -5.93
C GLY A 479 13.20 15.71 -6.70
N ARG A 480 12.37 14.91 -6.03
CA ARG A 480 11.55 13.89 -6.68
C ARG A 480 10.35 14.55 -7.37
N PRO A 481 10.04 14.17 -8.62
CA PRO A 481 8.90 14.72 -9.33
C PRO A 481 7.59 14.32 -8.64
N ALA A 482 6.57 15.15 -8.77
CA ALA A 482 5.22 14.84 -8.32
C ALA A 482 4.66 13.63 -9.09
N SER A 483 3.81 12.84 -8.42
CA SER A 483 3.15 11.66 -8.99
C SER A 483 2.18 11.98 -10.13
N GLY A 484 1.66 13.21 -10.18
CA GLY A 484 0.56 13.59 -11.04
C GLY A 484 -0.76 12.92 -10.64
N LEU A 485 -1.76 12.96 -11.52
CA LEU A 485 -3.12 12.48 -11.21
C LEU A 485 -3.37 11.01 -11.60
N GLY A 486 -2.41 10.37 -12.26
CA GLY A 486 -2.57 9.04 -12.88
C GLY A 486 -2.54 7.86 -11.91
N PHE A 487 -1.93 8.02 -10.73
CA PHE A 487 -1.83 6.90 -9.77
C PHE A 487 -3.19 6.53 -9.18
N ALA A 488 -3.40 5.24 -8.93
CA ALA A 488 -4.60 4.72 -8.28
C ALA A 488 -4.36 4.45 -6.78
N ALA A 489 -5.45 4.26 -6.04
CA ALA A 489 -5.38 3.60 -4.73
C ALA A 489 -5.05 2.12 -4.95
N ASP A 490 -3.98 1.63 -4.33
CA ASP A 490 -3.53 0.24 -4.42
C ASP A 490 -3.49 -0.38 -3.02
N SER A 491 -4.46 -1.25 -2.75
CA SER A 491 -4.58 -1.92 -1.45
C SER A 491 -3.39 -2.82 -1.11
N THR A 492 -2.64 -3.24 -2.14
CA THR A 492 -1.54 -4.20 -2.07
C THR A 492 -0.21 -3.58 -2.47
N LEU A 493 -0.11 -2.24 -2.40
CA LEU A 493 1.04 -1.49 -2.89
C LEU A 493 2.35 -2.04 -2.29
N PRO A 494 3.25 -2.60 -3.11
CA PRO A 494 4.51 -3.12 -2.62
C PRO A 494 5.41 -1.99 -2.12
N VAL A 495 6.12 -2.23 -1.03
CA VAL A 495 7.08 -1.27 -0.48
C VAL A 495 8.46 -1.45 -1.15
N THR A 496 8.60 -0.83 -2.32
CA THR A 496 9.87 -0.71 -3.06
C THR A 496 10.41 0.72 -3.08
N SER A 497 9.51 1.71 -3.00
CA SER A 497 9.87 3.12 -2.88
C SER A 497 8.76 3.90 -2.15
N ALA A 498 9.09 5.10 -1.67
CA ALA A 498 8.14 5.97 -0.98
C ALA A 498 7.11 6.62 -1.90
N LEU A 499 7.47 6.83 -3.17
CA LEU A 499 6.68 7.55 -4.17
C LEU A 499 5.91 6.56 -5.05
N VAL A 500 4.64 6.86 -5.29
CA VAL A 500 3.82 6.16 -6.28
C VAL A 500 3.75 7.01 -7.54
N GLY A 501 4.23 6.51 -8.67
CA GLY A 501 4.28 7.26 -9.92
C GLY A 501 5.26 6.67 -10.90
#